data_AF-A0AAN8N4S3-F1
#
_entry.id   AF-A0AAN8N4S3-F1
#
_cell.length_a   1.000
_cell.length_b   1.000
_cell.length_c   1.000
_cell.angle_alpha   90.00
_cell.angle_beta   90.00
_cell.angle_gamma   90.00
#
_symmetry.space_group_name_H-M   'P 1'
#
loop_
_entity.id
_entity.type
_entity.pdbx_description
1 polymer ?
#
loop_
_entity_poly.entity_id
_entity_poly.type
_entity_poly.pdbx_seq_one_letter_code
_entity_poly.pdbx_strand_id
1 'polypeptide(L)'
;MADAPVPKKPNPAFEYVMFGLPKFKAKLPSKPWLVFIGIVSTWTGLIVYDRREKKKSQQYWCDRVSHLAERPLSPHQLPRKVTIYLASPPGDGITSAREYFKEYVKPVLVSAAVDYEVVEGRRAGEIRWKVAERTRRLRRGEDDSEGTEKEAAILAHGKQSGLTKEEGPGGVVVVGRHAWKEYVRGLHEGWLGPPDIIDDEPAKEKKDVPPPQPVVSSISDALPAETTQENSSTESGSSTEKDTEKEKPRKPQFPPPAILQSEYPSASLPPSVPASFEPSRVVPFPHLLGFLNTPFRIQRYLTQRRLMEHVSREVASIALGTYEPYQAREDISDAYKIEEADWPKSWVERLSKGDIEDNKDEPLREKTMIEELHVDGRIVERMKRFVLPEDSATEGPISTAGLD
;
A
#
# COMPACT_ATOMS: atom_id res chain seq x y z
N MET A 1 -55.80 -14.25 76.41
CA MET A 1 -55.06 -14.36 75.13
C MET A 1 -53.59 -14.33 75.45
N ALA A 2 -52.74 -15.09 74.76
CA ALA A 2 -51.31 -15.09 74.98
C ALA A 2 -50.61 -14.18 73.96
N ASP A 3 -49.66 -13.37 74.41
CA ASP A 3 -48.89 -12.49 73.51
C ASP A 3 -48.01 -13.29 72.54
N ALA A 4 -47.90 -12.78 71.32
CA ALA A 4 -47.04 -13.36 70.30
C ALA A 4 -45.54 -13.11 70.64
N PRO A 5 -44.66 -14.11 70.49
CA PRO A 5 -43.25 -13.96 70.83
C PRO A 5 -42.55 -12.96 69.91
N VAL A 6 -41.92 -11.94 70.51
CA VAL A 6 -41.14 -10.93 69.77
C VAL A 6 -40.01 -11.61 68.97
N PRO A 7 -39.89 -11.38 67.65
CA PRO A 7 -38.87 -12.01 66.83
C PRO A 7 -37.46 -11.56 67.27
N LYS A 8 -36.60 -12.54 67.56
CA LYS A 8 -35.19 -12.28 67.91
C LYS A 8 -34.46 -11.67 66.72
N LYS A 9 -33.70 -10.59 66.95
CA LYS A 9 -32.83 -9.99 65.93
C LYS A 9 -31.80 -11.04 65.45
N PRO A 10 -31.57 -11.19 64.13
CA PRO A 10 -30.57 -12.13 63.61
C PRO A 10 -29.15 -11.71 64.00
N ASN A 11 -28.25 -12.70 64.11
CA ASN A 11 -26.87 -12.48 64.55
C ASN A 11 -26.05 -11.71 63.47
N PRO A 12 -25.32 -10.65 63.83
CA PRO A 12 -24.64 -9.79 62.84
C PRO A 12 -23.53 -10.51 62.06
N ALA A 13 -22.95 -11.59 62.61
CA ALA A 13 -21.94 -12.41 61.93
C ALA A 13 -22.43 -12.95 60.57
N PHE A 14 -23.73 -13.24 60.41
CA PHE A 14 -24.27 -13.72 59.14
C PHE A 14 -24.32 -12.63 58.04
N GLU A 15 -24.38 -11.35 58.40
CA GLU A 15 -24.26 -10.27 57.41
C GLU A 15 -22.83 -10.18 56.86
N TYR A 16 -21.81 -10.42 57.68
CA TYR A 16 -20.41 -10.39 57.23
C TYR A 16 -19.97 -11.66 56.49
N VAL A 17 -20.42 -12.84 56.94
CA VAL A 17 -19.96 -14.12 56.38
C VAL A 17 -20.73 -14.50 55.09
N MET A 18 -22.02 -14.16 54.97
CA MET A 18 -22.82 -14.46 53.76
C MET A 18 -22.98 -13.26 52.81
N PHE A 19 -22.73 -12.03 53.27
CA PHE A 19 -22.82 -10.81 52.46
C PHE A 19 -21.57 -9.91 52.61
N GLY A 20 -20.38 -10.52 52.60
CA GLY A 20 -19.09 -9.82 52.68
C GLY A 20 -18.80 -8.84 51.54
N LEU A 21 -19.55 -8.90 50.44
CA LEU A 21 -19.68 -7.79 49.50
C LEU A 21 -20.73 -6.80 50.03
N PRO A 22 -20.36 -5.56 50.40
CA PRO A 22 -21.31 -4.61 50.97
C PRO A 22 -22.45 -4.37 49.99
N LYS A 23 -23.69 -4.66 50.45
CA LYS A 23 -24.94 -4.66 49.65
C LYS A 23 -24.91 -3.59 48.56
N PHE A 24 -24.61 -4.00 47.32
CA PHE A 24 -24.44 -3.11 46.17
C PHE A 24 -25.79 -2.48 45.82
N LYS A 25 -26.13 -1.40 46.52
CA LYS A 25 -27.23 -0.51 46.18
C LYS A 25 -26.86 0.16 44.87
N ALA A 26 -27.26 -0.47 43.76
CA ALA A 26 -27.05 -0.01 42.39
C ALA A 26 -27.82 1.30 42.13
N LYS A 27 -27.37 2.38 42.77
CA LYS A 27 -27.78 3.74 42.47
C LYS A 27 -27.42 3.99 41.02
N LEU A 28 -28.42 4.32 40.21
CA LEU A 28 -28.19 4.76 38.83
C LEU A 28 -27.16 5.90 38.84
N PRO A 29 -26.16 5.88 37.95
CA PRO A 29 -25.17 6.94 37.91
C PRO A 29 -25.82 8.30 37.61
N SER A 30 -25.13 9.38 38.00
CA SER A 30 -25.66 10.73 37.83
C SER A 30 -25.89 11.07 36.35
N LYS A 31 -26.81 12.01 36.06
CA LYS A 31 -27.17 12.37 34.67
C LYS A 31 -25.96 12.65 33.76
N PRO A 32 -24.92 13.40 34.18
CA PRO A 32 -23.73 13.59 33.34
C PRO A 32 -22.94 12.30 33.08
N TRP A 33 -22.88 11.40 34.06
CA TRP A 33 -22.15 10.13 33.93
C TRP A 33 -22.90 9.12 33.06
N LEU A 34 -24.24 9.12 33.08
CA LEU A 34 -25.07 8.39 32.12
C LEU A 34 -24.85 8.88 30.68
N VAL A 35 -24.80 10.20 30.45
CA VAL A 35 -24.49 10.78 29.13
C VAL A 35 -23.08 10.40 28.68
N PHE A 36 -22.09 10.46 29.59
CA PHE A 36 -20.71 10.05 29.32
C PHE A 36 -20.61 8.57 28.92
N ILE A 37 -21.22 7.64 29.68
CA ILE A 37 -21.28 6.22 29.28
C ILE A 37 -21.96 6.09 27.92
N GLY A 38 -23.11 6.75 27.70
CA GLY A 38 -23.86 6.66 26.46
C GLY A 38 -23.02 6.99 25.23
N ILE A 39 -22.28 8.10 25.28
CA ILE A 39 -21.38 8.53 24.20
C ILE A 39 -20.22 7.54 24.03
N VAL A 40 -19.51 7.20 25.10
CA VAL A 40 -18.32 6.33 25.06
C VAL A 40 -18.66 4.91 24.61
N SER A 41 -19.76 4.34 25.09
CA SER A 41 -20.23 3.00 24.72
C SER A 41 -20.74 2.94 23.27
N THR A 42 -21.46 3.97 22.80
CA THR A 42 -21.89 4.06 21.38
C THR A 42 -20.67 4.16 20.46
N TRP A 43 -19.72 5.05 20.76
CA TRP A 43 -18.49 5.22 19.98
C TRP A 43 -17.63 3.96 19.95
N THR A 44 -17.43 3.32 21.12
CA THR A 44 -16.70 2.05 21.22
C THR A 44 -17.42 0.93 20.46
N GLY A 45 -18.75 0.86 20.56
CA GLY A 45 -19.58 -0.10 19.85
C GLY A 45 -19.45 0.02 18.33
N LEU A 46 -19.45 1.25 17.78
CA LEU A 46 -19.24 1.50 16.36
C LEU A 46 -17.85 1.04 15.89
N ILE A 47 -16.79 1.32 16.67
CA ILE A 47 -15.42 0.88 16.35
C ILE A 47 -15.28 -0.64 16.41
N VAL A 48 -15.85 -1.29 17.43
CA VAL A 48 -15.82 -2.76 17.57
C VAL A 48 -16.63 -3.43 16.47
N TYR A 49 -17.77 -2.85 16.08
CA TYR A 49 -18.60 -3.32 14.97
C TYR A 49 -17.86 -3.22 13.62
N ASP A 50 -17.31 -2.05 13.27
CA ASP A 50 -16.62 -1.89 11.98
C ASP A 50 -15.37 -2.77 11.90
N ARG A 51 -14.59 -2.89 12.99
CA ARG A 51 -13.45 -3.83 13.06
C ARG A 51 -13.86 -5.29 12.94
N ARG A 52 -15.04 -5.68 13.45
CA ARG A 52 -15.56 -7.05 13.30
C ARG A 52 -15.98 -7.34 11.86
N GLU A 53 -16.76 -6.46 11.25
CA GLU A 53 -17.22 -6.65 9.86
C GLU A 53 -16.07 -6.49 8.86
N LYS A 54 -15.07 -5.63 9.12
CA LYS A 54 -13.81 -5.54 8.37
C LYS A 54 -13.08 -6.88 8.34
N LYS A 55 -12.86 -7.50 9.52
CA LYS A 55 -12.23 -8.83 9.61
C LYS A 55 -13.04 -9.93 8.94
N LYS A 56 -14.37 -9.93 9.10
CA LYS A 56 -15.28 -10.90 8.47
C LYS A 56 -15.27 -10.80 6.94
N SER A 57 -15.26 -9.58 6.38
CA SER A 57 -15.15 -9.35 4.94
C SER A 57 -13.79 -9.80 4.40
N GLN A 58 -12.71 -9.44 5.09
CA GLN A 58 -11.35 -9.91 4.81
C GLN A 58 -11.27 -11.44 4.81
N GLN A 59 -11.82 -12.10 5.83
CA GLN A 59 -11.87 -13.56 5.95
C GLN A 59 -12.64 -14.18 4.77
N TYR A 60 -13.85 -13.71 4.46
CA TYR A 60 -14.63 -14.20 3.31
C TYR A 60 -13.84 -14.20 1.99
N TRP A 61 -13.07 -13.15 1.71
CA TRP A 61 -12.23 -13.10 0.51
C TRP A 61 -10.98 -13.98 0.59
N CYS A 62 -10.35 -14.10 1.77
CA CYS A 62 -9.24 -15.03 1.99
C CYS A 62 -9.68 -16.49 1.82
N ASP A 63 -10.81 -16.86 2.43
CA ASP A 63 -11.43 -18.19 2.35
C ASP A 63 -11.76 -18.52 0.88
N ARG A 64 -12.28 -17.54 0.12
CA ARG A 64 -12.60 -17.70 -1.31
C ARG A 64 -11.37 -17.99 -2.18
N VAL A 65 -10.20 -17.43 -1.87
CA VAL A 65 -8.95 -17.68 -2.63
C VAL A 65 -8.08 -18.79 -2.05
N SER A 66 -8.38 -19.27 -0.84
CA SER A 66 -7.59 -20.31 -0.13
C SER A 66 -7.36 -21.59 -0.95
N HIS A 67 -8.36 -22.00 -1.73
CA HIS A 67 -8.31 -23.16 -2.63
C HIS A 67 -7.24 -23.09 -3.74
N LEU A 68 -6.58 -21.94 -3.91
CA LEU A 68 -5.42 -21.78 -4.78
C LEU A 68 -4.14 -22.31 -4.11
N ALA A 69 -3.98 -22.07 -2.81
CA ALA A 69 -2.81 -22.51 -2.03
C ALA A 69 -2.75 -24.02 -1.80
N GLU A 70 -3.87 -24.72 -1.92
CA GLU A 70 -3.97 -26.18 -1.80
C GLU A 70 -3.55 -26.93 -3.09
N ARG A 71 -3.29 -26.21 -4.19
CA ARG A 71 -2.93 -26.82 -5.48
C ARG A 71 -1.47 -27.31 -5.46
N PRO A 72 -1.20 -28.59 -5.74
CA PRO A 72 0.16 -29.11 -5.75
C PRO A 72 0.94 -28.60 -6.97
N LEU A 73 2.08 -27.94 -6.72
CA LEU A 73 3.00 -27.46 -7.75
C LEU A 73 4.11 -28.50 -8.02
N SER A 74 4.60 -28.58 -9.26
CA SER A 74 5.71 -29.46 -9.62
C SER A 74 7.04 -28.98 -8.99
N PRO A 75 7.92 -29.86 -8.49
CA PRO A 75 9.24 -29.47 -7.97
C PRO A 75 10.15 -28.75 -8.98
N HIS A 76 9.85 -28.83 -10.28
CA HIS A 76 10.57 -28.13 -11.34
C HIS A 76 9.88 -26.82 -11.78
N GLN A 77 8.85 -26.38 -11.07
CA GLN A 77 8.02 -25.24 -11.42
C GLN A 77 7.97 -24.22 -10.27
N LEU A 78 8.13 -22.95 -10.62
CA LEU A 78 8.01 -21.80 -9.71
C LEU A 78 6.60 -21.19 -9.81
N PRO A 79 5.98 -20.76 -8.71
CA PRO A 79 4.66 -20.12 -8.76
C PRO A 79 4.69 -18.83 -9.58
N ARG A 80 3.54 -18.41 -10.12
CA ARG A 80 3.43 -17.11 -10.80
C ARG A 80 3.68 -15.95 -9.81
N LYS A 81 4.47 -14.98 -10.24
CA LYS A 81 4.90 -13.82 -9.44
C LYS A 81 4.10 -12.57 -9.80
N VAL A 82 3.77 -11.76 -8.80
CA VAL A 82 3.04 -10.50 -8.94
C VAL A 82 3.89 -9.32 -8.42
N THR A 83 4.15 -8.32 -9.25
CA THR A 83 4.87 -7.10 -8.82
C THR A 83 3.88 -6.07 -8.26
N ILE A 84 4.18 -5.52 -7.08
CA ILE A 84 3.33 -4.60 -6.33
C ILE A 84 4.05 -3.26 -6.19
N TYR A 85 3.55 -2.22 -6.85
CA TYR A 85 4.09 -0.87 -6.81
C TYR A 85 3.41 -0.04 -5.71
N LEU A 86 4.20 0.42 -4.73
CA LEU A 86 3.76 1.26 -3.59
C LEU A 86 4.47 2.61 -3.62
N ALA A 87 3.75 3.73 -3.70
CA ALA A 87 4.33 5.08 -3.53
C ALA A 87 3.88 5.76 -2.22
N SER A 88 4.76 6.58 -1.66
CA SER A 88 4.40 7.60 -0.65
C SER A 88 3.19 8.42 -1.12
N PRO A 89 2.10 8.52 -0.33
CA PRO A 89 0.96 9.37 -0.68
C PRO A 89 1.35 10.87 -0.72
N PRO A 90 0.64 11.71 -1.50
CA PRO A 90 1.02 13.11 -1.69
C PRO A 90 0.92 13.91 -0.38
N GLY A 91 2.07 14.18 0.22
CA GLY A 91 2.20 14.98 1.45
C GLY A 91 2.46 14.16 2.73
N ASP A 92 2.66 12.85 2.62
CA ASP A 92 3.03 11.95 3.72
C ASP A 92 4.02 10.86 3.22
N GLY A 93 4.57 10.04 4.12
CA GLY A 93 5.63 9.07 3.81
C GLY A 93 5.16 7.66 3.43
N ILE A 94 6.08 6.87 2.87
CA ILE A 94 5.88 5.47 2.44
C ILE A 94 5.32 4.55 3.54
N THR A 95 5.46 4.89 4.82
CA THR A 95 4.92 4.13 5.96
C THR A 95 3.42 3.89 5.84
N SER A 96 2.64 4.90 5.48
CA SER A 96 1.19 4.78 5.31
C SER A 96 0.80 3.79 4.21
N ALA A 97 1.55 3.74 3.11
CA ALA A 97 1.34 2.77 2.03
C ALA A 97 1.78 1.35 2.43
N ARG A 98 2.87 1.21 3.22
CA ARG A 98 3.33 -0.08 3.77
C ARG A 98 2.34 -0.68 4.76
N GLU A 99 1.76 0.14 5.64
CA GLU A 99 0.73 -0.30 6.59
C GLU A 99 -0.54 -0.72 5.86
N TYR A 100 -0.95 0.05 4.86
CA TYR A 100 -2.08 -0.27 4.00
C TYR A 100 -1.89 -1.59 3.23
N PHE A 101 -0.71 -1.79 2.63
CA PHE A 101 -0.35 -3.06 1.99
C PHE A 101 -0.44 -4.23 2.98
N LYS A 102 0.11 -4.09 4.20
CA LYS A 102 0.09 -5.13 5.24
C LYS A 102 -1.31 -5.45 5.76
N GLU A 103 -2.19 -4.45 5.90
CA GLU A 103 -3.53 -4.65 6.45
C GLU A 103 -4.55 -5.16 5.40
N TYR A 104 -4.55 -4.60 4.19
CA TYR A 104 -5.60 -4.85 3.19
C TYR A 104 -5.19 -5.82 2.08
N VAL A 105 -3.97 -5.71 1.54
CA VAL A 105 -3.57 -6.41 0.30
C VAL A 105 -2.88 -7.74 0.61
N LYS A 106 -1.84 -7.72 1.46
CA LYS A 106 -1.04 -8.91 1.81
C LYS A 106 -1.88 -10.12 2.26
N PRO A 107 -2.93 -9.99 3.10
CA PRO A 107 -3.64 -11.16 3.63
C PRO A 107 -4.32 -12.01 2.56
N VAL A 108 -4.89 -11.39 1.53
CA VAL A 108 -5.57 -12.09 0.42
C VAL A 108 -4.53 -12.77 -0.50
N LEU A 109 -3.42 -12.10 -0.81
CA LEU A 109 -2.33 -12.72 -1.60
C LEU A 109 -1.68 -13.91 -0.88
N VAL A 110 -1.45 -13.78 0.43
CA VAL A 110 -0.87 -14.86 1.26
C VAL A 110 -1.82 -16.04 1.41
N SER A 111 -3.13 -15.81 1.56
CA SER A 111 -4.10 -16.93 1.59
C SER A 111 -4.23 -17.64 0.25
N ALA A 112 -3.94 -16.96 -0.87
CA ALA A 112 -3.85 -17.58 -2.20
C ALA A 112 -2.48 -18.25 -2.50
N ALA A 113 -1.50 -18.15 -1.59
CA ALA A 113 -0.09 -18.54 -1.81
C ALA A 113 0.57 -17.92 -3.06
N VAL A 114 0.12 -16.74 -3.50
CA VAL A 114 0.69 -16.03 -4.66
C VAL A 114 2.02 -15.39 -4.27
N ASP A 115 3.09 -15.68 -5.04
CA ASP A 115 4.38 -15.02 -4.87
C ASP A 115 4.29 -13.54 -5.29
N TYR A 116 4.90 -12.66 -4.50
CA TYR A 116 4.82 -11.22 -4.73
C TYR A 116 6.10 -10.47 -4.39
N GLU A 117 6.35 -9.41 -5.15
CA GLU A 117 7.51 -8.52 -5.01
C GLU A 117 7.04 -7.09 -4.82
N VAL A 118 7.57 -6.40 -3.81
CA VAL A 118 7.12 -5.06 -3.45
C VAL A 118 8.14 -4.02 -3.89
N VAL A 119 7.82 -3.28 -4.94
CA VAL A 119 8.64 -2.17 -5.44
C VAL A 119 8.15 -0.87 -4.80
N GLU A 120 8.95 -0.33 -3.88
CA GLU A 120 8.66 0.93 -3.20
C GLU A 120 9.18 2.14 -3.99
N GLY A 121 8.36 3.18 -4.10
CA GLY A 121 8.76 4.55 -4.47
C GLY A 121 8.62 5.47 -3.27
N ARG A 122 9.74 5.89 -2.68
CA ARG A 122 9.75 6.82 -1.53
C ARG A 122 9.55 8.25 -1.98
N ARG A 123 10.09 8.63 -3.15
CA ARG A 123 9.92 9.94 -3.79
C ARG A 123 9.02 9.85 -5.03
N ALA A 124 8.42 10.99 -5.40
CA ALA A 124 7.66 11.12 -6.63
C ALA A 124 8.57 11.00 -7.85
N GLY A 125 8.19 10.18 -8.82
CA GLY A 125 8.97 9.82 -10.00
C GLY A 125 9.76 8.52 -9.87
N GLU A 126 9.93 8.00 -8.64
CA GLU A 126 10.75 6.80 -8.38
C GLU A 126 10.10 5.52 -8.92
N ILE A 127 8.76 5.40 -8.93
CA ILE A 127 8.08 4.28 -9.59
C ILE A 127 8.20 4.44 -11.10
N ARG A 128 7.97 5.66 -11.61
CA ARG A 128 8.02 5.92 -13.05
C ARG A 128 9.39 5.54 -13.63
N TRP A 129 10.47 5.94 -12.96
CA TRP A 129 11.82 5.61 -13.34
C TRP A 129 12.10 4.09 -13.29
N LYS A 130 11.74 3.38 -12.21
CA LYS A 130 11.94 1.91 -12.12
C LYS A 130 11.17 1.15 -13.19
N VAL A 131 9.90 1.47 -13.43
CA VAL A 131 9.10 0.85 -14.49
C VAL A 131 9.70 1.10 -15.87
N ALA A 132 10.21 2.31 -16.13
CA ALA A 132 10.89 2.63 -17.37
C ALA A 132 12.26 1.91 -17.50
N GLU A 133 13.05 1.82 -16.42
CA GLU A 133 14.33 1.13 -16.41
C GLU A 133 14.16 -0.39 -16.59
N ARG A 134 13.25 -1.02 -15.85
CA ARG A 134 12.86 -2.43 -16.03
C ARG A 134 12.45 -2.71 -17.48
N THR A 135 11.63 -1.85 -18.07
CA THR A 135 11.24 -1.96 -19.49
C THR A 135 12.45 -1.82 -20.43
N ARG A 136 13.41 -0.95 -20.13
CA ARG A 136 14.68 -0.82 -20.89
C ARG A 136 15.56 -2.07 -20.76
N ARG A 137 15.68 -2.67 -19.56
CA ARG A 137 16.39 -3.95 -19.33
C ARG A 137 15.78 -5.06 -20.19
N LEU A 138 14.45 -5.22 -20.14
CA LEU A 138 13.72 -6.17 -21.00
C LEU A 138 13.97 -5.93 -22.51
N ARG A 139 14.06 -4.66 -22.95
CA ARG A 139 14.42 -4.29 -24.33
C ARG A 139 15.87 -4.63 -24.70
N ARG A 140 16.80 -4.64 -23.74
CA ARG A 140 18.19 -5.09 -23.92
C ARG A 140 18.36 -6.62 -23.88
N GLY A 141 17.33 -7.37 -23.45
CA GLY A 141 17.45 -8.80 -23.14
C GLY A 141 18.17 -9.06 -21.80
N GLU A 142 18.23 -8.06 -20.93
CA GLU A 142 18.73 -8.13 -19.57
C GLU A 142 17.62 -8.62 -18.62
N ASP A 143 17.98 -9.43 -17.62
CA ASP A 143 17.01 -10.02 -16.69
C ASP A 143 16.47 -9.00 -15.65
N ASP A 144 15.26 -9.26 -15.16
CA ASP A 144 14.59 -8.51 -14.07
C ASP A 144 15.28 -8.70 -12.71
N SER A 145 16.52 -8.22 -12.56
CA SER A 145 17.25 -8.17 -11.29
C SER A 145 17.14 -6.79 -10.63
N GLU A 146 15.93 -6.38 -10.25
CA GLU A 146 15.71 -5.26 -9.31
C GLU A 146 15.78 -5.72 -7.84
N GLY A 147 15.79 -7.03 -7.59
CA GLY A 147 16.06 -7.61 -6.28
C GLY A 147 17.53 -7.51 -5.85
N THR A 148 17.80 -7.93 -4.62
CA THR A 148 19.13 -8.08 -4.04
C THR A 148 20.00 -8.99 -4.92
N GLU A 149 21.33 -8.83 -4.89
CA GLU A 149 22.29 -9.73 -5.58
C GLU A 149 22.02 -11.23 -5.32
N LYS A 150 21.49 -11.55 -4.12
CA LYS A 150 21.04 -12.90 -3.73
C LYS A 150 19.83 -13.39 -4.54
N GLU A 151 18.84 -12.53 -4.77
CA GLU A 151 17.62 -12.86 -5.52
C GLU A 151 17.93 -13.01 -7.02
N ALA A 152 18.82 -12.15 -7.54
CA ALA A 152 19.39 -12.31 -8.88
C ALA A 152 20.15 -13.65 -9.04
N ALA A 153 20.98 -14.01 -8.06
CA ALA A 153 21.69 -15.29 -8.05
C ALA A 153 20.74 -16.51 -7.95
N ILE A 154 19.66 -16.40 -7.17
CA ILE A 154 18.62 -17.44 -7.06
C ILE A 154 17.90 -17.62 -8.41
N LEU A 155 17.54 -16.53 -9.11
CA LEU A 155 16.92 -16.61 -10.43
C LEU A 155 17.88 -17.20 -11.47
N ALA A 156 19.15 -16.79 -11.47
CA ALA A 156 20.18 -17.35 -12.36
C ALA A 156 20.40 -18.86 -12.12
N HIS A 157 20.51 -19.28 -10.86
CA HIS A 157 20.61 -20.69 -10.48
C HIS A 157 19.33 -21.47 -10.82
N GLY A 158 18.15 -20.86 -10.67
CA GLY A 158 16.86 -21.45 -11.06
C GLY A 158 16.79 -21.72 -12.56
N LYS A 159 17.23 -20.77 -13.40
CA LYS A 159 17.37 -20.97 -14.85
C LYS A 159 18.36 -22.09 -15.20
N GLN A 160 19.52 -22.13 -14.55
CA GLN A 160 20.49 -23.23 -14.72
C GLN A 160 19.94 -24.59 -14.28
N SER A 161 19.03 -24.59 -13.29
CA SER A 161 18.32 -25.79 -12.81
C SER A 161 17.11 -26.18 -13.68
N GLY A 162 16.84 -25.46 -14.77
CA GLY A 162 15.71 -25.73 -15.68
C GLY A 162 14.33 -25.39 -15.10
N LEU A 163 14.24 -24.55 -14.06
CA LEU A 163 12.95 -24.21 -13.46
C LEU A 163 12.08 -23.38 -14.41
N THR A 164 10.87 -23.86 -14.70
CA THR A 164 9.85 -23.13 -15.44
C THR A 164 8.96 -22.32 -14.50
N LYS A 165 8.31 -21.26 -14.98
CA LYS A 165 7.22 -20.61 -14.23
C LYS A 165 5.92 -21.40 -14.40
N GLU A 166 4.99 -21.19 -13.48
CA GLU A 166 3.61 -21.67 -13.54
C GLU A 166 2.92 -21.19 -14.83
N GLU A 167 2.04 -22.02 -15.40
CA GLU A 167 1.22 -21.66 -16.57
C GLU A 167 0.07 -20.72 -16.16
N GLY A 168 0.41 -19.46 -15.93
CA GLY A 168 -0.54 -18.41 -15.62
C GLY A 168 0.01 -17.02 -15.90
N PRO A 169 -0.86 -16.00 -16.01
CA PRO A 169 -0.41 -14.63 -16.12
C PRO A 169 0.36 -14.21 -14.85
N GLY A 170 1.53 -13.60 -15.05
CA GLY A 170 2.08 -12.65 -14.09
C GLY A 170 1.14 -11.45 -13.92
N GLY A 171 1.49 -10.48 -13.10
CA GLY A 171 0.61 -9.34 -12.90
C GLY A 171 1.22 -8.19 -12.15
N VAL A 172 0.63 -7.02 -12.37
CA VAL A 172 1.03 -5.78 -11.71
C VAL A 172 -0.11 -5.27 -10.82
N VAL A 173 0.20 -5.03 -9.55
CA VAL A 173 -0.70 -4.35 -8.60
C VAL A 173 -0.14 -2.96 -8.34
N VAL A 174 -0.97 -1.93 -8.43
CA VAL A 174 -0.54 -0.55 -8.17
C VAL A 174 -1.43 0.05 -7.08
N VAL A 175 -0.84 0.52 -5.99
CA VAL A 175 -1.60 1.00 -4.82
C VAL A 175 -1.71 2.53 -4.84
N GLY A 176 -2.92 3.01 -5.14
CA GLY A 176 -3.27 4.43 -5.26
C GLY A 176 -3.05 5.03 -6.64
N ARG A 177 -3.83 6.06 -6.97
CA ARG A 177 -3.84 6.72 -8.28
C ARG A 177 -2.57 7.52 -8.57
N HIS A 178 -1.87 8.02 -7.55
CA HIS A 178 -0.55 8.65 -7.69
C HIS A 178 0.48 7.65 -8.24
N ALA A 179 0.54 6.45 -7.65
CA ALA A 179 1.38 5.34 -8.13
C ALA A 179 0.95 4.88 -9.53
N TRP A 180 -0.35 4.88 -9.86
CA TRP A 180 -0.85 4.54 -11.19
C TRP A 180 -0.41 5.53 -12.28
N LYS A 181 -0.51 6.84 -12.00
CA LYS A 181 -0.03 7.89 -12.92
C LYS A 181 1.48 7.77 -13.18
N GLU A 182 2.27 7.34 -12.19
CA GLU A 182 3.68 7.02 -12.39
C GLU A 182 3.91 5.71 -13.17
N TYR A 183 3.24 4.61 -12.81
CA TYR A 183 3.37 3.32 -13.48
C TYR A 183 3.04 3.42 -14.98
N VAL A 184 1.89 4.03 -15.33
CA VAL A 184 1.48 4.19 -16.73
C VAL A 184 2.49 5.03 -17.49
N ARG A 185 2.98 6.14 -16.93
CA ARG A 185 4.03 6.95 -17.59
C ARG A 185 5.36 6.22 -17.69
N GLY A 186 5.72 5.36 -16.74
CA GLY A 186 6.94 4.55 -16.79
C GLY A 186 6.88 3.49 -17.89
N LEU A 187 5.71 2.89 -18.09
CA LEU A 187 5.45 2.00 -19.22
C LEU A 187 5.60 2.74 -20.56
N HIS A 188 5.11 3.99 -20.66
CA HIS A 188 5.26 4.80 -21.86
C HIS A 188 6.70 5.24 -22.11
N GLU A 189 7.38 5.79 -21.10
CA GLU A 189 8.79 6.20 -21.18
C GLU A 189 9.70 4.99 -21.48
N GLY A 190 9.39 3.82 -20.91
CA GLY A 190 10.14 2.58 -21.12
C GLY A 190 10.01 1.99 -22.52
N TRP A 191 8.85 2.08 -23.17
CA TRP A 191 8.64 1.54 -24.52
C TRP A 191 8.89 2.55 -25.63
N LEU A 192 8.43 3.80 -25.48
CA LEU A 192 8.57 4.86 -26.49
C LEU A 192 9.92 5.59 -26.40
N GLY A 193 10.52 5.62 -25.20
CA GLY A 193 11.78 6.32 -24.95
C GLY A 193 13.02 5.65 -25.55
N PRO A 194 14.18 6.33 -25.45
CA PRO A 194 15.45 5.72 -25.79
C PRO A 194 15.71 4.48 -24.92
N PRO A 195 16.27 3.39 -25.50
CA PRO A 195 16.53 2.15 -24.78
C PRO A 195 17.60 2.34 -23.70
N ASP A 196 18.61 3.15 -24.00
CA ASP A 196 19.63 3.57 -23.06
C ASP A 196 19.49 5.07 -22.83
N ILE A 197 19.42 5.48 -21.56
CA ILE A 197 19.70 6.85 -21.20
C ILE A 197 21.21 6.99 -21.31
N ILE A 198 21.68 7.90 -22.17
CA ILE A 198 23.08 8.31 -22.15
C ILE A 198 23.23 9.18 -20.91
N ASP A 199 23.76 8.58 -19.84
CA ASP A 199 24.18 9.32 -18.66
C ASP A 199 25.35 10.23 -19.06
N ASP A 200 25.07 11.51 -19.25
CA ASP A 200 26.08 12.54 -19.46
C ASP A 200 26.95 12.71 -18.19
N GLU A 201 28.05 11.97 -18.21
CA GLU A 201 29.13 11.75 -17.24
C GLU A 201 28.98 10.58 -16.24
N PRO A 202 30.07 9.80 -16.02
CA PRO A 202 29.97 8.39 -15.63
C PRO A 202 29.89 8.12 -14.13
N ALA A 203 29.31 6.96 -13.79
CA ALA A 203 29.24 6.42 -12.45
C ALA A 203 30.63 6.16 -11.80
N LYS A 204 31.09 7.12 -11.01
CA LYS A 204 32.09 6.99 -9.94
C LYS A 204 31.54 7.74 -8.71
N GLU A 205 31.51 7.19 -7.50
CA GLU A 205 32.14 5.98 -6.97
C GLU A 205 31.15 5.13 -6.15
N LYS A 206 31.23 3.79 -6.24
CA LYS A 206 30.64 2.90 -5.24
C LYS A 206 31.64 2.72 -4.08
N LYS A 207 31.49 3.48 -3.00
CA LYS A 207 32.17 3.20 -1.71
C LYS A 207 31.29 3.51 -0.50
N ASP A 208 31.40 2.63 0.49
CA ASP A 208 31.20 2.85 1.92
C ASP A 208 29.85 3.43 2.38
N VAL A 209 28.80 2.61 2.26
CA VAL A 209 27.64 2.64 3.18
C VAL A 209 27.61 1.31 3.94
N PRO A 210 27.65 1.29 5.29
CA PRO A 210 27.60 0.04 6.06
C PRO A 210 26.23 -0.65 5.90
N PRO A 211 26.18 -1.99 5.97
CA PRO A 211 24.98 -2.75 5.61
C PRO A 211 23.81 -2.46 6.57
N PRO A 212 22.60 -2.14 6.06
CA PRO A 212 21.42 -1.99 6.90
C PRO A 212 21.03 -3.35 7.51
N GLN A 213 20.85 -3.39 8.82
CA GLN A 213 20.43 -4.60 9.52
C GLN A 213 18.98 -4.98 9.12
N PRO A 214 18.70 -6.24 8.78
CA PRO A 214 17.41 -6.62 8.21
C PRO A 214 16.33 -6.81 9.28
N VAL A 215 15.32 -5.96 9.27
CA VAL A 215 14.15 -6.06 10.19
C VAL A 215 13.15 -7.11 9.68
N VAL A 216 13.54 -8.38 9.70
CA VAL A 216 12.68 -9.48 9.23
C VAL A 216 11.69 -9.88 10.31
N SER A 217 10.42 -9.46 10.18
CA SER A 217 9.33 -9.89 11.06
C SER A 217 8.90 -11.34 10.79
N SER A 218 9.70 -12.30 11.23
CA SER A 218 9.35 -13.74 11.28
C SER A 218 8.80 -14.10 12.67
N ILE A 219 7.86 -15.05 12.75
CA ILE A 219 7.08 -15.31 13.97
C ILE A 219 7.61 -16.55 14.70
N SER A 220 8.48 -16.33 15.70
CA SER A 220 8.75 -17.16 16.89
C SER A 220 9.54 -16.26 17.87
N ASP A 221 9.41 -16.34 19.19
CA ASP A 221 8.70 -17.31 20.04
C ASP A 221 8.06 -16.61 21.26
N ALA A 222 7.43 -17.36 22.17
CA ALA A 222 6.68 -16.82 23.31
C ALA A 222 7.41 -16.89 24.67
N LEU A 223 7.03 -15.96 25.57
CA LEU A 223 7.32 -15.84 27.02
C LEU A 223 8.69 -15.22 27.43
N PRO A 224 8.76 -14.54 28.61
CA PRO A 224 9.84 -13.58 28.90
C PRO A 224 10.69 -13.88 30.15
N ALA A 225 11.80 -13.15 30.29
CA ALA A 225 12.56 -12.98 31.54
C ALA A 225 13.18 -11.57 31.64
N GLU A 226 13.55 -11.15 32.86
CA GLU A 226 14.19 -9.85 33.19
C GLU A 226 15.74 -10.01 33.29
N THR A 227 16.62 -9.10 33.70
CA THR A 227 16.66 -7.73 34.32
C THR A 227 18.12 -7.21 34.09
N THR A 228 18.59 -5.94 34.10
CA THR A 228 18.11 -4.54 34.24
C THR A 228 19.26 -3.58 33.78
N GLN A 229 19.05 -2.24 33.78
CA GLN A 229 20.07 -1.19 34.09
C GLN A 229 21.26 -0.92 33.10
N GLU A 230 21.97 0.23 33.12
CA GLU A 230 21.66 1.66 33.40
C GLU A 230 22.82 2.59 32.93
N ASN A 231 22.64 3.92 33.05
CA ASN A 231 23.63 5.03 32.90
C ASN A 231 24.21 5.26 31.47
N SER A 232 24.33 6.49 30.91
CA SER A 232 24.75 7.83 31.39
C SER A 232 26.30 7.99 31.50
N SER A 233 26.92 9.15 31.27
CA SER A 233 26.41 10.55 31.16
C SER A 233 27.27 11.42 30.19
N THR A 234 26.81 12.66 30.00
CA THR A 234 27.46 13.95 29.60
C THR A 234 29.02 14.08 29.68
N GLU A 235 29.70 15.06 29.05
CA GLU A 235 29.31 16.45 28.75
C GLU A 235 30.21 17.19 27.72
N SER A 236 29.84 18.45 27.42
CA SER A 236 30.68 19.55 26.93
C SER A 236 31.16 19.52 25.47
N GLY A 237 31.24 20.72 24.89
CA GLY A 237 31.75 20.98 23.54
C GLY A 237 32.09 22.47 23.39
N SER A 238 32.55 22.86 22.19
CA SER A 238 32.90 24.25 21.89
C SER A 238 32.55 24.60 20.45
N SER A 239 31.82 25.70 20.26
CA SER A 239 31.95 26.50 19.04
C SER A 239 33.31 27.23 19.09
N THR A 240 33.91 27.71 18.00
CA THR A 240 33.31 28.14 16.72
C THR A 240 34.39 28.14 15.65
N GLU A 241 34.06 27.82 14.39
CA GLU A 241 34.43 28.67 13.27
C GLU A 241 33.57 28.38 12.03
N LYS A 242 33.58 29.30 11.06
CA LYS A 242 32.75 29.22 9.85
C LYS A 242 33.64 28.96 8.64
N ASP A 243 33.44 27.82 7.99
CA ASP A 243 33.73 27.71 6.55
C ASP A 243 32.41 27.66 5.79
N THR A 244 32.17 28.66 4.94
CA THR A 244 30.98 28.73 4.09
C THR A 244 31.22 27.98 2.80
N GLU A 245 31.44 26.67 2.90
CA GLU A 245 31.48 25.82 1.71
C GLU A 245 30.07 25.75 1.10
N LYS A 246 29.96 26.20 -0.15
CA LYS A 246 28.71 26.17 -0.90
C LYS A 246 28.47 24.74 -1.38
N GLU A 247 27.85 23.91 -0.53
CA GLU A 247 27.28 22.62 -0.95
C GLU A 247 26.46 22.83 -2.22
N LYS A 248 26.95 22.28 -3.35
CA LYS A 248 26.23 22.29 -4.62
C LYS A 248 24.92 21.52 -4.43
N PRO A 249 23.81 21.92 -5.07
CA PRO A 249 22.55 21.19 -4.97
C PRO A 249 22.78 19.73 -5.37
N ARG A 250 22.36 18.80 -4.50
CA ARG A 250 22.46 17.36 -4.77
C ARG A 250 21.57 17.06 -5.97
N LYS A 251 22.17 16.60 -7.08
CA LYS A 251 21.44 16.27 -8.31
C LYS A 251 20.27 15.32 -8.01
N PRO A 252 19.21 15.30 -8.84
CA PRO A 252 18.26 14.20 -8.89
C PRO A 252 18.92 12.83 -8.73
N GLN A 253 18.35 11.97 -7.90
CA GLN A 253 18.80 10.58 -7.76
C GLN A 253 18.28 9.66 -8.89
N PHE A 254 17.33 10.14 -9.69
CA PHE A 254 16.81 9.51 -10.90
C PHE A 254 16.56 10.61 -11.95
N PRO A 255 16.81 10.34 -13.24
CA PRO A 255 16.70 11.34 -14.31
C PRO A 255 15.27 11.85 -14.54
N PRO A 256 15.11 13.06 -15.11
CA PRO A 256 13.82 13.55 -15.60
C PRO A 256 13.25 12.64 -16.70
N PRO A 257 11.94 12.76 -17.04
CA PRO A 257 11.32 11.90 -18.05
C PRO A 257 12.00 12.04 -19.40
N ALA A 258 12.44 10.91 -19.96
CA ALA A 258 13.18 10.89 -21.23
C ALA A 258 12.35 11.25 -22.47
N ILE A 259 11.01 11.25 -22.36
CA ILE A 259 10.05 11.71 -23.38
C ILE A 259 8.89 12.42 -22.66
N LEU A 260 8.39 13.51 -23.23
CA LEU A 260 7.25 14.26 -22.71
C LEU A 260 5.91 13.67 -23.15
N GLN A 261 4.86 13.86 -22.33
CA GLN A 261 3.51 13.32 -22.60
C GLN A 261 2.92 13.73 -23.96
N SER A 262 3.33 14.90 -24.49
CA SER A 262 2.95 15.42 -25.81
C SER A 262 3.59 14.69 -27.00
N GLU A 263 4.71 13.99 -26.77
CA GLU A 263 5.53 13.35 -27.81
C GLU A 263 5.18 11.86 -27.98
N TYR A 264 4.37 11.29 -27.09
CA TYR A 264 3.94 9.89 -27.17
C TYR A 264 3.34 9.49 -28.54
N PRO A 265 2.48 10.30 -29.20
CA PRO A 265 1.90 9.93 -30.49
C PRO A 265 2.91 9.93 -31.65
N SER A 266 3.95 10.77 -31.57
CA SER A 266 5.00 10.88 -32.59
C SER A 266 6.16 9.90 -32.38
N ALA A 267 6.33 9.38 -31.17
CA ALA A 267 7.37 8.39 -30.85
C ALA A 267 7.14 7.05 -31.58
N SER A 268 8.25 6.39 -31.97
CA SER A 268 8.25 5.10 -32.65
C SER A 268 8.27 3.94 -31.65
N LEU A 269 7.38 2.96 -31.82
CA LEU A 269 7.40 1.74 -31.02
C LEU A 269 8.52 0.79 -31.50
N PRO A 270 9.34 0.21 -30.61
CA PRO A 270 10.34 -0.78 -30.99
C PRO A 270 9.69 -2.13 -31.34
N PRO A 271 10.32 -2.95 -32.21
CA PRO A 271 9.79 -4.26 -32.60
C PRO A 271 9.79 -5.29 -31.46
N SER A 272 10.42 -4.99 -30.32
CA SER A 272 10.47 -5.82 -29.12
C SER A 272 9.27 -5.64 -28.17
N VAL A 273 8.27 -4.81 -28.53
CA VAL A 273 7.04 -4.66 -27.72
C VAL A 273 6.22 -5.96 -27.77
N PRO A 274 5.84 -6.56 -26.63
CA PRO A 274 5.03 -7.77 -26.61
C PRO A 274 3.62 -7.53 -27.19
N ALA A 275 2.99 -8.61 -27.66
CA ALA A 275 1.63 -8.56 -28.22
C ALA A 275 0.56 -8.15 -27.17
N SER A 276 0.80 -8.44 -25.89
CA SER A 276 0.07 -7.88 -24.75
C SER A 276 0.97 -7.78 -23.53
N PHE A 277 0.77 -6.78 -22.70
CA PHE A 277 1.44 -6.65 -21.41
C PHE A 277 0.85 -7.59 -20.35
N GLU A 278 1.54 -7.73 -19.22
CA GLU A 278 0.97 -8.37 -18.03
C GLU A 278 -0.28 -7.61 -17.56
N PRO A 279 -1.34 -8.30 -17.11
CA PRO A 279 -2.51 -7.65 -16.56
C PRO A 279 -2.18 -6.81 -15.32
N SER A 280 -2.70 -5.59 -15.29
CA SER A 280 -2.50 -4.61 -14.22
C SER A 280 -3.81 -4.30 -13.50
N ARG A 281 -3.79 -4.19 -12.17
CA ARG A 281 -4.94 -3.70 -11.39
C ARG A 281 -4.51 -2.64 -10.39
N VAL A 282 -5.16 -1.49 -10.48
CA VAL A 282 -5.04 -0.45 -9.45
C VAL A 282 -5.93 -0.83 -8.27
N VAL A 283 -5.37 -0.74 -7.07
CA VAL A 283 -6.06 -0.88 -5.79
C VAL A 283 -6.22 0.52 -5.19
N PRO A 284 -7.42 0.94 -4.74
CA PRO A 284 -7.61 2.27 -4.17
C PRO A 284 -6.78 2.47 -2.89
N PHE A 285 -6.34 3.69 -2.63
CA PHE A 285 -5.59 4.10 -1.43
C PHE A 285 -6.03 5.52 -0.98
N PRO A 286 -7.23 5.66 -0.38
CA PRO A 286 -7.80 6.95 -0.01
C PRO A 286 -7.10 7.60 1.19
N HIS A 287 -6.07 8.41 0.93
CA HIS A 287 -5.24 9.08 1.94
C HIS A 287 -5.59 10.58 2.07
N LEU A 288 -6.53 10.90 2.96
CA LEU A 288 -6.99 12.27 3.22
C LEU A 288 -6.17 12.96 4.34
N LEU A 289 -5.61 14.14 4.07
CA LEU A 289 -4.78 14.91 4.99
C LEU A 289 -5.46 16.19 5.54
N GLY A 290 -4.93 16.75 6.64
CA GLY A 290 -5.35 18.04 7.22
C GLY A 290 -6.36 17.97 8.39
N PHE A 291 -6.40 19.03 9.20
CA PHE A 291 -7.23 19.13 10.42
C PHE A 291 -8.71 19.40 10.13
N LEU A 292 -9.04 20.29 9.19
CA LEU A 292 -10.43 20.58 8.81
C LEU A 292 -11.14 19.36 8.20
N ASN A 293 -10.38 18.38 7.73
CA ASN A 293 -10.87 17.12 7.17
C ASN A 293 -11.13 16.03 8.24
N THR A 294 -10.94 16.33 9.52
CA THR A 294 -11.20 15.41 10.65
C THR A 294 -12.61 14.76 10.66
N PRO A 295 -13.74 15.46 10.40
CA PRO A 295 -15.04 14.79 10.36
C PRO A 295 -15.15 13.73 9.25
N PHE A 296 -14.58 13.99 8.05
CA PHE A 296 -14.52 13.01 6.96
C PHE A 296 -13.58 11.84 7.30
N ARG A 297 -12.43 12.12 7.94
CA ARG A 297 -11.52 11.09 8.48
C ARG A 297 -12.22 10.18 9.50
N ILE A 298 -13.04 10.74 10.39
CA ILE A 298 -13.87 9.98 11.35
C ILE A 298 -14.90 9.11 10.62
N GLN A 299 -15.62 9.66 9.63
CA GLN A 299 -16.62 8.91 8.86
C GLN A 299 -15.99 7.74 8.09
N ARG A 300 -14.80 7.93 7.48
CA ARG A 300 -14.03 6.86 6.84
C ARG A 300 -13.49 5.83 7.85
N TYR A 301 -13.02 6.27 9.01
CA TYR A 301 -12.54 5.37 10.08
C TYR A 301 -13.65 4.48 10.68
N LEU A 302 -14.91 4.91 10.62
CA LEU A 302 -16.08 4.12 11.04
C LEU A 302 -16.77 3.34 9.88
N THR A 303 -16.14 3.33 8.70
CA THR A 303 -16.63 2.62 7.51
C THR A 303 -15.55 1.83 6.78
N GLN A 304 -14.44 1.50 7.45
CA GLN A 304 -13.32 0.76 6.86
C GLN A 304 -13.72 -0.64 6.35
N ARG A 305 -14.81 -1.22 6.87
CA ARG A 305 -15.39 -2.46 6.31
C ARG A 305 -15.66 -2.37 4.80
N ARG A 306 -16.16 -1.24 4.30
CA ARG A 306 -16.44 -1.02 2.86
C ARG A 306 -15.17 -0.98 2.02
N LEU A 307 -14.14 -0.28 2.53
CA LEU A 307 -12.84 -0.21 1.87
C LEU A 307 -12.16 -1.58 1.85
N MET A 308 -12.24 -2.33 2.96
CA MET A 308 -11.72 -3.70 3.03
C MET A 308 -12.43 -4.64 2.06
N GLU A 309 -13.76 -4.57 1.97
CA GLU A 309 -14.55 -5.36 1.02
C GLU A 309 -14.16 -5.06 -0.43
N HIS A 310 -14.06 -3.78 -0.81
CA HIS A 310 -13.64 -3.36 -2.14
C HIS A 310 -12.19 -3.77 -2.45
N VAL A 311 -11.24 -3.51 -1.55
CA VAL A 311 -9.83 -3.87 -1.79
C VAL A 311 -9.66 -5.38 -1.88
N SER A 312 -10.30 -6.14 -0.99
CA SER A 312 -10.22 -7.61 -1.00
C SER A 312 -10.83 -8.20 -2.27
N ARG A 313 -11.92 -7.62 -2.79
CA ARG A 313 -12.50 -7.97 -4.10
C ARG A 313 -11.49 -7.82 -5.24
N GLU A 314 -10.78 -6.68 -5.31
CA GLU A 314 -9.79 -6.46 -6.36
C GLU A 314 -8.57 -7.39 -6.21
N VAL A 315 -8.07 -7.57 -5.00
CA VAL A 315 -6.92 -8.46 -4.74
C VAL A 315 -7.29 -9.93 -4.98
N ALA A 316 -8.54 -10.32 -4.77
CA ALA A 316 -9.04 -11.63 -5.17
C ALA A 316 -9.09 -11.81 -6.70
N SER A 317 -9.36 -10.78 -7.50
CA SER A 317 -9.28 -10.87 -8.97
C SER A 317 -7.84 -11.11 -9.45
N ILE A 318 -6.87 -10.41 -8.85
CA ILE A 318 -5.44 -10.62 -9.09
C ILE A 318 -5.03 -12.06 -8.71
N ALA A 319 -5.51 -12.57 -7.56
CA ALA A 319 -5.22 -13.91 -7.09
C ALA A 319 -5.84 -15.02 -7.96
N LEU A 320 -7.08 -14.86 -8.42
CA LEU A 320 -7.76 -15.78 -9.34
C LEU A 320 -7.15 -15.75 -10.75
N GLY A 321 -6.51 -14.64 -11.15
CA GLY A 321 -5.74 -14.54 -12.38
C GLY A 321 -6.56 -14.30 -13.65
N THR A 322 -7.88 -14.11 -13.55
CA THR A 322 -8.75 -13.78 -14.68
C THR A 322 -8.56 -12.34 -15.15
N TYR A 323 -8.41 -12.14 -16.45
CA TYR A 323 -8.10 -10.85 -17.05
C TYR A 323 -8.88 -10.57 -18.34
N GLU A 324 -9.05 -9.28 -18.62
CA GLU A 324 -9.68 -8.73 -19.84
C GLU A 324 -8.77 -7.64 -20.44
N PRO A 325 -8.87 -7.31 -21.73
CA PRO A 325 -8.35 -6.05 -22.26
C PRO A 325 -9.02 -4.84 -21.57
N TYR A 326 -8.36 -3.68 -21.56
CA TYR A 326 -9.07 -2.42 -21.29
C TYR A 326 -10.00 -2.09 -22.47
N GLN A 327 -11.24 -1.67 -22.19
CA GLN A 327 -12.24 -1.41 -23.23
C GLN A 327 -12.11 0.02 -23.77
N ALA A 328 -11.84 0.98 -22.87
CA ALA A 328 -11.63 2.37 -23.22
C ALA A 328 -10.28 2.89 -22.68
N ARG A 329 -9.71 3.90 -23.37
CA ARG A 329 -8.62 4.71 -22.81
C ARG A 329 -9.05 5.46 -21.54
N GLU A 330 -10.33 5.80 -21.45
CA GLU A 330 -10.93 6.47 -20.29
C GLU A 330 -10.87 5.60 -19.03
N ASP A 331 -11.01 4.27 -19.14
CA ASP A 331 -10.83 3.32 -18.02
C ASP A 331 -9.49 3.53 -17.27
N ILE A 332 -8.44 3.91 -18.01
CA ILE A 332 -7.07 4.10 -17.50
C ILE A 332 -6.87 5.48 -16.87
N SER A 333 -7.49 6.54 -17.39
CA SER A 333 -7.45 7.88 -16.76
C SER A 333 -8.35 7.97 -15.53
N ASP A 334 -9.47 7.25 -15.55
CA ASP A 334 -10.60 7.45 -14.64
C ASP A 334 -10.59 6.50 -13.45
N ALA A 335 -9.86 5.39 -13.55
CA ALA A 335 -9.80 4.25 -12.61
C ALA A 335 -10.12 4.57 -11.14
N TYR A 336 -9.51 5.64 -10.58
CA TYR A 336 -9.75 6.11 -9.21
C TYR A 336 -9.84 7.65 -9.13
N LYS A 337 -10.60 8.30 -10.01
CA LYS A 337 -10.69 9.77 -10.14
C LYS A 337 -10.89 10.51 -8.80
N ILE A 338 -11.67 9.93 -7.89
CA ILE A 338 -11.98 10.43 -6.54
C ILE A 338 -10.71 10.75 -5.71
N GLU A 339 -9.62 10.00 -5.86
CA GLU A 339 -8.44 10.13 -4.98
C GLU A 339 -7.69 11.47 -5.13
N GLU A 340 -7.74 12.14 -6.29
CA GLU A 340 -7.13 13.47 -6.45
C GLU A 340 -7.83 14.55 -5.60
N ALA A 341 -9.09 14.34 -5.21
CA ALA A 341 -9.81 15.25 -4.32
C ALA A 341 -9.37 15.16 -2.85
N ASP A 342 -8.73 14.04 -2.44
CA ASP A 342 -8.18 13.86 -1.09
C ASP A 342 -6.81 14.56 -0.90
N TRP A 343 -6.14 14.91 -2.00
CA TRP A 343 -4.78 15.45 -1.98
C TRP A 343 -4.73 16.81 -1.25
N PRO A 344 -3.68 17.11 -0.45
CA PRO A 344 -3.60 18.36 0.28
C PRO A 344 -3.47 19.54 -0.70
N LYS A 345 -4.45 20.44 -0.71
CA LYS A 345 -4.47 21.61 -1.62
C LYS A 345 -3.19 22.45 -1.54
N SER A 346 -2.66 22.67 -0.34
CA SER A 346 -1.38 23.36 -0.13
C SER A 346 -0.13 22.59 -0.59
N TRP A 347 -0.21 21.27 -0.75
CA TRP A 347 0.83 20.45 -1.39
C TRP A 347 0.75 20.62 -2.92
N VAL A 348 -0.46 20.52 -3.48
CA VAL A 348 -0.73 20.71 -4.92
C VAL A 348 -0.31 22.12 -5.38
N GLU A 349 -0.71 23.16 -4.66
CA GLU A 349 -0.34 24.56 -4.96
C GLU A 349 1.16 24.83 -4.92
N ARG A 350 1.90 24.19 -4.01
CA ARG A 350 3.36 24.37 -3.91
C ARG A 350 4.06 23.72 -5.10
N LEU A 351 3.66 22.51 -5.49
CA LEU A 351 4.18 21.85 -6.69
C LEU A 351 3.84 22.63 -7.97
N SER A 352 2.61 23.15 -8.10
CA SER A 352 2.18 23.83 -9.33
C SER A 352 2.91 25.15 -9.57
N LYS A 353 3.17 25.93 -8.51
CA LYS A 353 3.97 27.17 -8.59
C LYS A 353 5.46 26.88 -8.84
N GLY A 354 5.96 25.75 -8.35
CA GLY A 354 7.40 25.47 -8.32
C GLY A 354 8.09 26.01 -7.06
N ASP A 355 7.33 26.61 -6.12
CA ASP A 355 7.80 27.15 -4.83
C ASP A 355 8.26 26.06 -3.84
N ILE A 356 8.37 24.81 -4.29
CA ILE A 356 9.23 23.82 -3.65
C ILE A 356 10.63 24.02 -4.22
N GLU A 357 11.33 25.04 -3.72
CA GLU A 357 12.80 25.01 -3.75
C GLU A 357 13.27 23.66 -3.20
N ASP A 358 14.30 23.08 -3.82
CA ASP A 358 14.86 21.79 -3.41
C ASP A 358 15.51 21.88 -2.01
N ASN A 359 14.67 21.80 -0.97
CA ASN A 359 15.10 21.47 0.38
C ASN A 359 16.02 20.25 0.27
N LYS A 360 17.22 20.31 0.86
CA LYS A 360 18.34 19.39 0.58
C LYS A 360 18.01 17.90 0.72
N ASP A 361 16.95 17.57 1.43
CA ASP A 361 16.46 16.21 1.72
C ASP A 361 15.39 15.68 0.73
N GLU A 362 14.76 16.54 -0.07
CA GLU A 362 13.72 16.19 -1.06
C GLU A 362 13.91 16.88 -2.44
N PRO A 363 15.06 16.72 -3.12
CA PRO A 363 15.20 17.19 -4.50
C PRO A 363 14.28 16.41 -5.46
N LEU A 364 13.69 17.14 -6.40
CA LEU A 364 12.69 16.68 -7.38
C LEU A 364 11.45 15.98 -6.78
N ARG A 365 10.44 16.81 -6.49
CA ARG A 365 9.03 16.39 -6.62
C ARG A 365 8.56 16.73 -8.03
N GLU A 366 8.50 15.73 -8.90
CA GLU A 366 8.18 15.96 -10.32
C GLU A 366 6.78 16.55 -10.52
N LYS A 367 6.69 17.63 -11.31
CA LYS A 367 5.42 18.31 -11.65
C LYS A 367 4.41 17.37 -12.32
N THR A 368 4.91 16.30 -12.96
CA THR A 368 4.11 15.25 -13.61
C THR A 368 3.04 14.64 -12.68
N MET A 369 3.25 14.55 -11.36
CA MET A 369 2.22 14.03 -10.44
C MET A 369 0.90 14.82 -10.54
N ILE A 370 0.95 16.14 -10.76
CA ILE A 370 -0.24 16.98 -10.94
C ILE A 370 -0.80 16.86 -12.35
N GLU A 371 0.06 16.85 -13.37
CA GLU A 371 -0.34 16.77 -14.78
C GLU A 371 -1.37 15.66 -15.02
N GLU A 372 -2.31 15.91 -15.95
CA GLU A 372 -3.24 14.90 -16.44
C GLU A 372 -2.48 13.72 -17.08
N LEU A 373 -3.12 12.55 -17.13
CA LEU A 373 -2.52 11.33 -17.65
C LEU A 373 -2.78 11.22 -19.16
N HIS A 374 -1.82 11.67 -19.98
CA HIS A 374 -1.84 11.32 -21.40
C HIS A 374 -1.30 9.90 -21.60
N VAL A 375 -1.85 9.20 -22.59
CA VAL A 375 -1.61 7.77 -22.84
C VAL A 375 -1.52 7.57 -24.36
N ASP A 376 -0.69 6.65 -24.83
CA ASP A 376 -0.66 6.21 -26.22
C ASP A 376 -1.68 5.08 -26.43
N GLY A 377 -2.60 5.24 -27.38
CA GLY A 377 -3.59 4.21 -27.71
C GLY A 377 -2.94 2.88 -28.07
N ARG A 378 -1.77 2.91 -28.73
CA ARG A 378 -1.00 1.71 -29.12
C ARG A 378 -0.49 0.92 -27.90
N ILE A 379 -0.30 1.58 -26.76
CA ILE A 379 0.06 0.93 -25.49
C ILE A 379 -1.19 0.48 -24.74
N VAL A 380 -2.27 1.29 -24.74
CA VAL A 380 -3.59 0.93 -24.16
C VAL A 380 -4.13 -0.38 -24.75
N GLU A 381 -4.12 -0.53 -26.07
CA GLU A 381 -4.59 -1.73 -26.80
C GLU A 381 -3.91 -3.03 -26.35
N ARG A 382 -2.69 -2.92 -25.79
CA ARG A 382 -1.89 -4.05 -25.28
C ARG A 382 -2.04 -4.27 -23.77
N MET A 383 -2.60 -3.31 -23.04
CA MET A 383 -2.82 -3.41 -21.60
C MET A 383 -4.05 -4.28 -21.28
N LYS A 384 -3.96 -5.01 -20.17
CA LYS A 384 -5.03 -5.85 -19.63
C LYS A 384 -5.32 -5.47 -18.19
N ARG A 385 -6.56 -5.67 -17.74
CA ARG A 385 -7.01 -5.51 -16.35
C ARG A 385 -7.33 -6.88 -15.74
N PHE A 386 -7.08 -7.06 -14.44
CA PHE A 386 -7.68 -8.18 -13.70
C PHE A 386 -9.16 -7.89 -13.42
N VAL A 387 -10.00 -8.93 -13.52
CA VAL A 387 -11.47 -8.87 -13.36
C VAL A 387 -11.91 -10.15 -12.65
N LEU A 388 -12.97 -10.09 -11.82
CA LEU A 388 -13.50 -11.31 -11.21
C LEU A 388 -14.24 -12.17 -12.25
N PRO A 389 -14.21 -13.51 -12.14
CA PRO A 389 -14.95 -14.40 -13.05
C PRO A 389 -16.45 -14.10 -13.09
N GLU A 390 -17.02 -13.67 -11.95
CA GLU A 390 -18.44 -13.30 -11.82
C GLU A 390 -18.79 -12.05 -12.64
N ASP A 391 -17.90 -11.06 -12.69
CA ASP A 391 -18.12 -9.82 -13.45
C ASP A 391 -18.05 -10.10 -14.96
N SER A 392 -17.08 -10.90 -15.42
CA SER A 392 -16.94 -11.29 -16.83
C SER A 392 -18.12 -12.13 -17.37
N ALA A 393 -18.90 -12.75 -16.48
CA ALA A 393 -20.12 -13.49 -16.82
C ALA A 393 -21.38 -12.61 -16.81
N THR A 394 -21.27 -11.34 -16.38
CA THR A 394 -22.40 -10.45 -16.10
C THR A 394 -22.36 -9.19 -16.98
N GLU A 395 -22.16 -9.35 -18.30
CA GLU A 395 -22.39 -8.29 -19.29
C GLU A 395 -23.90 -8.00 -19.49
N GLY A 396 -24.54 -7.55 -18.41
CA GLY A 396 -25.80 -6.81 -18.41
C GLY A 396 -25.57 -5.45 -17.73
N PRO A 397 -26.21 -4.36 -18.18
CA PRO A 397 -25.83 -3.01 -17.77
C PRO A 397 -26.17 -2.71 -16.30
N ILE A 398 -25.18 -2.81 -15.42
CA ILE A 398 -25.29 -2.38 -14.01
C ILE A 398 -24.84 -0.91 -13.89
N SER A 399 -25.81 -0.05 -13.61
CA SER A 399 -25.61 1.39 -13.42
C SER A 399 -24.65 1.69 -12.26
N THR A 400 -23.67 2.56 -12.49
CA THR A 400 -22.77 3.11 -11.47
C THR A 400 -23.49 4.12 -10.57
N ALA A 401 -24.29 3.62 -9.62
CA ALA A 401 -25.01 4.42 -8.63
C ALA A 401 -24.75 3.87 -7.22
N GLY A 402 -23.84 4.49 -6.47
CA GLY A 402 -23.48 4.05 -5.12
C GLY A 402 -22.11 4.46 -4.56
N LEU A 403 -21.37 5.36 -5.22
CA LEU A 403 -20.07 5.88 -4.77
C LEU A 403 -20.01 7.42 -4.83
N ASP A 404 -20.99 8.04 -4.15
CA ASP A 404 -21.00 9.43 -3.67
C ASP A 404 -20.99 9.44 -2.13
#